data_AF-A0A6N9P9X6-F1
#
_entry.id   AF-A0A6N9P9X6-F1
#
_cell.length_a   1.000
_cell.length_b   1.000
_cell.length_c   1.000
_cell.angle_alpha   90.00
_cell.angle_beta   90.00
_cell.angle_gamma   90.00
#
_symmetry.space_group_name_H-M   'P 1'
#
loop_
_entity.id
_entity.type
_entity.pdbx_description
1 polymer ?
#
loop_
_entity_poly.entity_id
_entity_poly.type
_entity_poly.pdbx_seq_one_letter_code
_entity_poly.pdbx_strand_id
1 'polypeptide(L)' 'MTQYVLTEKPAGEFRLCGLAAVENDRILDELTDISIDRSLVCHMAETLTRCEVSIVHFREVVEDLLAQA' A
#
# COMPACT_ATOMS: atom_id res chain seq x y z
N MET A 1 -12.93 -5.05 -8.88
CA MET A 1 -12.05 -3.88 -8.97
C MET A 1 -11.14 -3.92 -7.77
N THR A 2 -9.84 -3.97 -8.01
CA THR A 2 -8.83 -3.94 -6.94
C THR A 2 -8.82 -2.56 -6.28
N GLN A 3 -8.88 -2.56 -4.96
CA GLN A 3 -8.70 -1.39 -4.12
C GLN A 3 -7.43 -1.58 -3.30
N TYR A 4 -6.68 -0.50 -3.11
CA TYR A 4 -5.49 -0.51 -2.27
C TYR A 4 -5.79 0.20 -0.97
N VAL A 5 -5.48 -0.45 0.14
CA VAL A 5 -5.80 0.05 1.48
C VAL A 5 -4.54 0.09 2.35
N LEU A 6 -4.46 1.09 3.22
CA LEU A 6 -3.45 1.16 4.27
C LEU A 6 -3.59 -0.05 5.21
N THR A 7 -2.48 -0.72 5.50
CA THR A 7 -2.36 -1.65 6.63
C THR A 7 -1.40 -1.07 7.66
N GLU A 8 -1.61 -1.39 8.94
CA GLU A 8 -0.75 -0.95 10.04
C GLU A 8 -0.37 -2.16 10.89
N LYS A 9 0.92 -2.32 11.19
CA LYS A 9 1.44 -3.34 12.10
C LYS A 9 2.22 -2.68 13.25
N PRO A 10 1.99 -3.09 14.51
CA PRO A 10 2.74 -2.56 15.63
C PRO A 10 4.20 -3.04 15.58
N ALA A 11 5.14 -2.11 15.75
CA ALA A 11 6.58 -2.36 15.76
C ALA A 11 7.25 -1.61 16.91
N GLY A 12 7.20 -2.20 18.11
CA GLY A 12 7.66 -1.55 19.34
C GLY A 12 6.82 -0.32 19.67
N GLU A 13 7.45 0.85 19.76
CA GLU A 13 6.79 2.14 20.00
C GLU A 13 6.22 2.78 18.73
N PHE A 14 6.55 2.24 17.55
CA PHE A 14 6.13 2.76 16.26
C PHE A 14 5.04 1.87 15.62
N ARG A 15 4.38 2.41 14.59
CA ARG A 15 3.51 1.64 13.69
C ARG A 15 4.13 1.64 12.31
N LEU A 16 4.36 0.44 11.78
CA LEU A 16 4.80 0.24 10.40
C LEU A 16 3.56 0.20 9.52
N CYS A 17 3.53 1.11 8.55
CA CYS A 17 2.48 1.20 7.56
C CYS A 17 2.83 0.33 6.36
N GLY A 18 1.82 -0.31 5.80
CA GLY A 18 1.88 -1.16 4.61
C GLY A 18 0.68 -0.91 3.70
N LEU A 19 0.62 -1.69 2.62
CA LEU A 19 -0.47 -1.64 1.64
C LEU A 19 -0.98 -3.04 1.39
N ALA A 20 -2.30 -3.20 1.39
CA ALA A 20 -2.95 -4.41 0.91
C ALA A 20 -3.75 -4.10 -0.36
N ALA A 21 -3.62 -4.99 -1.35
CA ALA A 21 -4.50 -5.02 -2.50
C ALA A 21 -5.70 -5.91 -2.18
N VAL A 22 -6.90 -5.37 -2.27
CA VAL A 22 -8.16 -6.01 -1.88
C VAL A 22 -9.10 -6.05 -3.07
N GLU A 23 -9.69 -7.21 -3.33
CA GLU A 23 -10.78 -7.35 -4.30
C GLU A 23 -11.87 -8.27 -3.73
N ASN A 24 -13.13 -7.83 -3.78
CA ASN A 24 -14.29 -8.59 -3.24
C ASN A 24 -14.07 -9.04 -1.79
N ASP A 25 -13.63 -8.13 -0.92
CA ASP A 25 -13.32 -8.38 0.50
C ASP A 25 -12.20 -9.42 0.75
N ARG A 26 -11.40 -9.73 -0.26
CA ARG A 26 -10.25 -10.63 -0.15
C ARG A 26 -8.95 -9.88 -0.40
N ILE A 27 -7.97 -10.08 0.47
CA ILE A 27 -6.61 -9.61 0.24
C ILE A 27 -5.99 -10.50 -0.85
N LEU A 28 -5.54 -9.87 -1.94
CA LEU A 28 -4.86 -10.52 -3.05
C LEU A 28 -3.34 -10.53 -2.85
N ASP A 29 -2.78 -9.42 -2.37
CA ASP A 29 -1.37 -9.27 -2.00
C ASP A 29 -1.24 -8.22 -0.88
N GLU A 30 -0.17 -8.30 -0.11
CA GLU A 30 0.16 -7.36 0.96
C GLU A 30 1.66 -7.02 0.90
N LEU A 31 1.95 -5.72 0.99
CA LEU A 31 3.28 -5.18 1.24
C LEU A 31 3.30 -4.61 2.65
N THR A 32 4.13 -5.18 3.51
CA THR A 32 4.29 -4.74 4.89
C THR A 32 5.51 -3.84 5.01
N ASP A 33 5.58 -3.09 6.11
CA ASP A 33 6.81 -2.40 6.52
C ASP A 33 7.35 -1.41 5.49
N ILE A 34 6.44 -0.76 4.76
CA ILE A 34 6.75 0.23 3.71
C ILE A 34 7.34 1.50 4.30
N SER A 35 6.67 2.09 5.29
CA SER A 35 7.08 3.35 5.91
C SER A 35 6.44 3.52 7.28
N ILE A 36 7.01 4.39 8.12
CA ILE A 36 6.38 4.87 9.35
C ILE A 36 5.43 6.04 9.11
N ASP A 37 5.54 6.71 7.96
CA ASP A 37 4.67 7.83 7.60
C ASP A 37 3.35 7.31 7.03
N ARG A 38 2.32 7.35 7.88
CA ARG A 38 0.96 6.98 7.54
C ARG A 38 0.38 7.82 6.40
N SER A 39 0.70 9.11 6.33
CA SER A 39 0.13 10.01 5.33
C SER A 39 0.65 9.67 3.94
N LEU A 40 1.95 9.37 3.84
CA LEU A 40 2.59 8.88 2.63
C LEU A 40 1.90 7.61 2.13
N VAL A 41 1.78 6.59 2.99
CA VAL A 41 1.20 5.30 2.59
C VAL A 41 -0.29 5.41 2.26
N CYS A 42 -1.04 6.26 2.96
CA CYS A 42 -2.43 6.59 2.58
C CYS A 42 -2.51 7.21 1.17
N HIS A 43 -1.68 8.20 0.85
CA HIS A 43 -1.66 8.80 -0.49
C HIS A 43 -1.24 7.80 -1.58
N MET A 44 -0.33 6.88 -1.29
CA MET A 44 0.00 5.79 -2.20
C MET A 44 -1.20 4.89 -2.46
N ALA A 45 -1.92 4.47 -1.40
CA ALA A 45 -3.13 3.65 -1.51
C ALA A 45 -4.20 4.31 -2.40
N GLU A 46 -4.46 5.60 -2.16
CA GLU A 46 -5.40 6.40 -2.95
C GLU A 46 -4.96 6.51 -4.42
N THR A 47 -3.66 6.74 -4.65
CA THR A 47 -3.09 6.87 -5.99
C THR A 47 -3.19 5.56 -6.77
N LEU A 48 -2.79 4.44 -6.17
CA LEU A 48 -2.89 3.11 -6.79
C LEU A 48 -4.33 2.75 -7.15
N THR A 49 -5.27 3.05 -6.25
CA THR A 49 -6.71 2.80 -6.47
C THR A 49 -7.25 3.67 -7.59
N ARG A 50 -6.94 4.98 -7.59
CA ARG A 50 -7.41 5.92 -8.61
C ARG A 50 -6.83 5.64 -9.99
N CYS A 51 -5.60 5.17 -10.07
CA CYS A 51 -4.93 4.81 -11.31
C CYS A 51 -5.29 3.39 -11.80
N GLU A 52 -6.18 2.69 -11.11
CA GLU A 52 -6.60 1.31 -11.44
C GLU A 52 -5.40 0.38 -11.64
N VAL A 53 -4.38 0.52 -10.79
CA VAL A 53 -3.15 -0.25 -10.91
C VAL A 53 -3.48 -1.74 -10.85
N SER A 54 -2.94 -2.49 -11.81
CA SER A 54 -3.07 -3.94 -11.83
C SER A 54 -2.29 -4.54 -10.68
N ILE A 55 -2.84 -5.57 -10.05
CA ILE A 55 -2.16 -6.33 -8.99
C ILE A 55 -0.80 -6.88 -9.44
N VAL A 56 -0.64 -7.16 -10.73
CA VAL A 56 0.62 -7.64 -11.32
C VAL A 56 1.74 -6.59 -11.20
N HIS A 57 1.42 -5.31 -11.32
CA HIS A 57 2.38 -4.20 -11.26
C HIS A 57 2.38 -3.52 -9.88
N PHE A 58 1.64 -4.05 -8.91
CA PHE A 58 1.45 -3.41 -7.60
C PHE A 58 2.79 -3.09 -6.92
N ARG A 59 3.69 -4.08 -6.87
CA ARG A 59 4.98 -3.95 -6.17
C ARG A 59 5.91 -2.95 -6.85
N GLU A 60 6.03 -3.06 -8.17
CA GLU A 60 6.86 -2.16 -8.99
C GLU A 60 6.41 -0.70 -8.84
N VAL A 61 5.09 -0.44 -8.92
CA VAL A 61 4.56 0.92 -8.77
C VAL A 61 4.75 1.45 -7.35
N VAL A 62 4.62 0.60 -6.32
CA VAL A 62 4.91 0.99 -4.94
C VAL A 62 6.37 1.36 -4.75
N GLU A 63 7.30 0.57 -5.29
CA GLU A 63 8.74 0.85 -5.25
C GLU A 63 9.07 2.17 -5.97
N ASP A 64 8.49 2.39 -7.15
CA ASP A 64 8.66 3.64 -7.91
C ASP A 64 8.12 4.86 -7.16
N LEU A 65 6.98 4.74 -6.48
CA LEU A 65 6.41 5.81 -5.66
C LEU A 65 7.30 6.11 -4.44
N LEU A 66 7.88 5.08 -3.81
CA LEU A 66 8.80 5.27 -2.68
C LEU A 66 10.11 5.91 -3.11
N ALA A 67 10.62 5.60 -4.30
CA ALA A 67 11.82 6.21 -4.84
C ALA A 67 11.64 7.71 -5.18
N GLN A 68 10.39 8.17 -5.33
CA GLN A 68 10.03 9.56 -5.62
C GLN A 68 9.67 10.38 -4.37
N ALA A 69 9.51 9.73 -3.21
CA ALA A 69 9.04 10.34 -1.96
C ALA A 69 10.15 11.01 -1.13
#